data_AF-A0A940KRC7-F1
#
_entry.id   AF-A0A940KRC7-F1
#
_cell.length_a   1.000
_cell.length_b   1.000
_cell.length_c   1.000
_cell.angle_alpha   90.00
_cell.angle_beta   90.00
_cell.angle_gamma   90.00
#
_symmetry.space_group_name_H-M   'P 1'
#
loop_
_entity.id
_entity.type
_entity.pdbx_description
1 polymer ?
#
loop_
_entity_poly.entity_id
_entity_poly.type
_entity_poly.pdbx_seq_one_letter_code
_entity_poly.pdbx_strand_id
1 'polypeptide(L)'
;VMFEGVLPTDVGSTTAVMQATDVLWTTNATSEMYPATATTAQQRFIHFILNERARELCGELYRWEDLVRTETLVSRTRQFNTDAALGIQDYHQLRPIPQREIDLTTINGATLTPEQKKAYQNPGY
;
A
#
# COMPACT_ATOMS: atom_id res chain seq x y z
N VAL A 1 -26.43 1.98 -11.03
CA VAL A 1 -27.52 1.93 -10.03
C VAL A 1 -27.85 3.37 -9.68
N MET A 2 -29.08 3.82 -9.96
CA MET A 2 -29.58 5.16 -9.60
C MET A 2 -29.85 5.14 -8.09
N PHE A 3 -29.24 6.06 -7.34
CA PHE A 3 -29.39 6.11 -5.88
C PHE A 3 -30.63 6.95 -5.53
N GLU A 4 -31.78 6.30 -5.35
CA GLU A 4 -33.06 6.92 -4.96
C GLU A 4 -33.19 7.04 -3.44
N GLY A 5 -32.22 7.69 -2.80
CA GLY A 5 -32.19 7.79 -1.33
C GLY A 5 -32.96 8.96 -0.74
N VAL A 6 -33.25 10.02 -1.52
CA VAL A 6 -33.80 11.29 -0.99
C VAL A 6 -34.61 12.04 -2.04
N LEU A 7 -35.61 12.82 -1.60
CA LEU A 7 -36.41 13.71 -2.44
C LEU A 7 -35.51 14.73 -3.19
N PRO A 8 -35.78 15.06 -4.47
CA PRO A 8 -34.98 15.99 -5.27
C PRO A 8 -34.78 17.40 -4.69
N THR A 9 -35.57 17.77 -3.68
CA THR A 9 -35.55 19.08 -3.01
C THR A 9 -34.76 19.09 -1.70
N ASP A 10 -34.23 17.95 -1.25
CA ASP A 10 -33.44 17.89 -0.04
C ASP A 10 -32.01 18.37 -0.30
N VAL A 11 -31.80 19.65 -0.02
CA VAL A 11 -30.49 20.32 -0.01
C VAL A 11 -29.88 20.37 1.40
N GLY A 12 -30.39 19.52 2.32
CA GLY A 12 -29.84 19.37 3.65
C GLY A 12 -28.35 19.06 3.61
N SER A 13 -27.57 19.68 4.49
CA SER A 13 -26.13 19.44 4.56
C SER A 13 -25.86 17.98 4.96
N THR A 14 -25.13 17.26 4.12
CA THR A 14 -24.58 15.93 4.44
C THR A 14 -23.27 16.02 5.22
N THR A 15 -22.78 17.23 5.55
CA THR A 15 -21.46 17.42 6.18
C THR A 15 -21.31 16.62 7.46
N ALA A 16 -22.34 16.57 8.31
CA ALA A 16 -22.28 15.85 9.58
C ALA A 16 -22.09 14.33 9.42
N VAL A 17 -22.61 13.74 8.33
CA VAL A 17 -22.48 12.30 8.04
C VAL A 17 -21.24 11.98 7.20
N MET A 18 -20.65 12.98 6.54
CA MET A 18 -19.47 12.85 5.68
C MET A 18 -18.15 13.15 6.42
N GLN A 19 -18.19 13.58 7.67
CA GLN A 19 -16.99 13.84 8.47
C GLN A 19 -16.41 12.53 9.00
N ALA A 20 -15.11 12.32 8.77
CA ALA A 20 -14.37 11.26 9.45
C ALA A 20 -14.30 11.57 10.95
N THR A 21 -14.76 10.63 11.77
CA THR A 21 -14.65 10.68 13.23
C THR A 21 -13.64 9.65 13.72
N ASP A 22 -13.09 9.83 14.92
CA ASP A 22 -12.08 8.95 15.48
C ASP A 22 -12.60 7.60 15.98
N VAL A 23 -13.92 7.41 15.95
CA VAL A 23 -14.61 6.21 16.43
C VAL A 23 -14.02 4.95 15.81
N LEU A 24 -13.71 4.95 14.51
CA LEU A 24 -13.26 3.76 13.79
C LEU A 24 -11.86 3.28 14.21
N TRP A 25 -10.95 4.18 14.58
CA TRP A 25 -9.58 3.81 15.01
C TRP A 25 -9.36 3.89 16.51
N THR A 26 -10.25 4.52 17.28
CA THR A 26 -10.20 4.49 18.75
C THR A 26 -10.75 3.17 19.31
N THR A 27 -11.82 2.63 18.71
CA THR A 27 -12.56 1.46 19.25
C THR A 27 -12.08 0.09 18.75
N ASN A 28 -11.03 0.01 17.94
CA ASN A 28 -10.62 -1.22 17.25
C ASN A 28 -11.79 -1.83 16.45
N ALA A 29 -12.46 -1.00 15.65
CA ALA A 29 -13.63 -1.39 14.87
C ALA A 29 -13.37 -2.63 14.01
N THR A 30 -14.24 -3.62 14.11
CA THR A 30 -14.13 -4.91 13.40
C THR A 30 -14.16 -4.74 11.88
N SER A 31 -14.84 -3.72 11.38
CA SER A 31 -14.92 -3.37 9.95
C SER A 31 -13.57 -3.03 9.33
N GLU A 32 -12.60 -2.56 10.12
CA GLU A 32 -11.30 -2.10 9.64
C GLU A 32 -10.23 -3.20 9.67
N MET A 33 -10.54 -4.36 10.28
CA MET A 33 -9.67 -5.55 10.30
C MET A 33 -8.21 -5.24 10.71
N TYR A 34 -8.04 -4.45 11.76
CA TYR A 34 -6.72 -4.07 12.26
C TYR A 34 -5.87 -5.29 12.62
N PRO A 35 -4.55 -5.30 12.33
CA PRO A 35 -3.69 -6.38 12.79
C PRO A 35 -3.59 -6.34 14.31
N ALA A 36 -3.42 -7.52 14.93
CA ALA A 36 -3.29 -7.63 16.39
C ALA A 36 -2.11 -6.83 16.96
N THR A 37 -1.12 -6.47 16.13
CA THR A 37 0.02 -5.62 16.49
C THR A 37 -0.32 -4.13 16.62
N ALA A 38 -1.46 -3.67 16.09
CA ALA A 38 -1.91 -2.27 16.17
C ALA A 38 -2.67 -2.02 17.48
N THR A 39 -1.95 -1.90 18.59
CA THR A 39 -2.52 -1.78 19.94
C THR A 39 -2.92 -0.34 20.30
N THR A 40 -2.31 0.66 19.68
CA THR A 40 -2.60 2.08 19.93
C THR A 40 -3.57 2.69 18.90
N ALA A 41 -4.26 3.77 19.28
CA ALA A 41 -5.14 4.50 18.36
C ALA A 41 -4.36 5.10 17.17
N GLN A 42 -3.11 5.53 17.40
CA GLN A 42 -2.23 6.07 16.36
C GLN A 42 -1.83 5.00 15.34
N GLN A 43 -1.49 3.79 15.79
CA GLN A 43 -1.21 2.67 14.88
C GLN A 43 -2.46 2.33 14.07
N ARG A 44 -3.63 2.20 14.72
CA ARG A 44 -4.89 1.94 14.02
C ARG A 44 -5.26 3.04 13.04
N PHE A 45 -4.98 4.31 13.36
CA PHE A 45 -5.22 5.43 12.45
C PHE A 45 -4.43 5.28 11.12
N ILE A 46 -3.15 4.86 11.17
CA ILE A 46 -2.39 4.58 9.95
C ILE A 46 -3.07 3.48 9.14
N HIS A 47 -3.53 2.41 9.79
CA HIS A 47 -4.24 1.33 9.10
C HIS A 47 -5.56 1.77 8.49
N PHE A 48 -6.33 2.59 9.21
CA PHE A 48 -7.57 3.19 8.75
C PHE A 48 -7.35 4.03 7.50
N ILE A 49 -6.38 4.96 7.52
CA ILE A 49 -6.05 5.79 6.36
C ILE A 49 -5.62 4.95 5.15
N LEU A 50 -4.84 3.88 5.37
CA LEU A 50 -4.45 2.96 4.30
C LEU A 50 -5.62 2.13 3.75
N ASN A 51 -6.67 1.90 4.54
CA ASN A 51 -7.90 1.25 4.09
C ASN A 51 -8.76 2.24 3.29
N GLU A 52 -8.92 3.48 3.76
CA GLU A 52 -9.66 4.51 3.03
C GLU A 52 -9.00 4.84 1.69
N ARG A 53 -7.67 4.99 1.65
CA ARG A 53 -6.94 5.18 0.38
C ARG A 53 -7.15 4.03 -0.60
N ALA A 54 -7.33 2.81 -0.11
CA ALA A 54 -7.63 1.66 -0.97
C ALA A 54 -9.06 1.68 -1.51
N ARG A 55 -10.04 2.14 -0.71
CA ARG A 55 -11.44 2.28 -1.12
C ARG A 55 -11.62 3.39 -2.15
N GLU A 56 -11.00 4.54 -1.89
CA GLU A 56 -11.14 5.74 -2.72
C GLU A 56 -10.34 5.65 -4.03
N LEU A 57 -9.06 5.25 -3.94
CA LEU A 57 -8.12 5.30 -5.08
C LEU A 57 -7.93 3.93 -5.74
N CYS A 58 -8.94 3.05 -5.67
CA CYS A 58 -8.85 1.71 -6.22
C CYS A 58 -8.68 1.76 -7.75
N GLY A 59 -7.63 1.12 -8.26
CA GLY A 59 -7.32 1.10 -9.69
C GLY A 59 -6.50 2.30 -10.19
N GLU A 60 -6.18 3.27 -9.34
CA GLU A 60 -5.42 4.47 -9.72
C GLU A 60 -3.90 4.34 -9.54
N LEU A 61 -3.39 3.12 -9.38
CA LEU A 61 -1.95 2.82 -9.33
C LEU A 61 -1.18 3.48 -8.17
N TYR A 62 -1.82 3.81 -7.04
CA TYR A 62 -1.15 4.31 -5.84
C TYR A 62 -0.87 3.25 -4.78
N ARG A 63 -1.49 2.07 -4.93
CA ARG A 63 -1.53 1.07 -3.85
C ARG A 63 -0.14 0.54 -3.51
N TRP A 64 0.71 0.34 -4.51
CA TRP A 64 2.04 -0.22 -4.26
C TRP A 64 2.92 0.79 -3.52
N GLU A 65 2.91 2.05 -3.96
CA GLU A 65 3.68 3.17 -3.43
C GLU A 65 3.30 3.44 -1.96
N ASP A 66 2.01 3.45 -1.67
CA ASP A 66 1.49 3.63 -0.30
C ASP A 66 1.95 2.52 0.64
N LEU A 67 1.93 1.29 0.17
CA LEU A 67 2.27 0.15 0.99
C LEU A 67 3.79 0.00 1.18
N VAL A 68 4.60 0.34 0.18
CA VAL A 68 6.06 0.33 0.30
C VAL A 68 6.53 1.42 1.25
N ARG A 69 6.07 2.67 1.08
CA ARG A 69 6.50 3.79 1.95
C ARG A 69 6.07 3.65 3.41
N THR A 70 5.07 2.82 3.69
CA THR A 70 4.60 2.51 5.04
C THR A 70 5.11 1.18 5.57
N GLU A 71 5.95 0.48 4.82
CA GLU A 71 6.50 -0.85 5.17
C GLU A 71 5.41 -1.90 5.43
N THR A 72 4.25 -1.76 4.79
CA THR A 72 3.09 -2.66 4.96
C THR A 72 2.77 -3.51 3.72
N LEU A 73 3.58 -3.43 2.66
CA LEU A 73 3.35 -4.16 1.40
C LEU A 73 3.18 -5.66 1.61
N VAL A 74 4.16 -6.32 2.24
CA VAL A 74 4.17 -7.78 2.34
C VAL A 74 3.02 -8.27 3.21
N SER A 75 2.83 -7.67 4.39
CA SER A 75 1.79 -8.06 5.34
C SER A 75 0.39 -7.87 4.75
N ARG A 76 0.12 -6.71 4.13
CA ARG A 76 -1.19 -6.42 3.55
C ARG A 76 -1.45 -7.17 2.24
N THR A 77 -0.44 -7.39 1.40
CA THR A 77 -0.61 -8.23 0.20
C THR A 77 -0.96 -9.66 0.59
N ARG A 78 -0.25 -10.26 1.56
CA ARG A 78 -0.57 -11.61 2.05
C ARG A 78 -1.97 -11.70 2.67
N GLN A 79 -2.41 -10.64 3.36
CA GLN A 79 -3.71 -10.62 4.03
C GLN A 79 -4.90 -10.36 3.10
N PHE A 80 -4.77 -9.43 2.15
CA PHE A 80 -5.90 -8.88 1.39
C PHE A 80 -5.85 -9.20 -0.11
N ASN A 81 -4.78 -9.78 -0.62
CA ASN A 81 -4.63 -10.14 -2.03
C ASN A 81 -4.24 -11.61 -2.18
N THR A 82 -5.25 -12.47 -2.29
CA THR A 82 -5.07 -13.93 -2.43
C THR A 82 -4.23 -14.31 -3.66
N ASP A 83 -4.34 -13.55 -4.74
CA ASP A 83 -3.66 -13.86 -6.01
C ASP A 83 -2.16 -13.59 -5.92
N ALA A 84 -1.77 -12.52 -5.22
CA ALA A 84 -0.37 -12.14 -5.03
C ALA A 84 0.26 -12.70 -3.74
N ALA A 85 -0.55 -13.23 -2.80
CA ALA A 85 -0.09 -13.70 -1.50
C ALA A 85 0.99 -14.78 -1.58
N LEU A 86 0.91 -15.67 -2.56
CA LEU A 86 1.89 -16.74 -2.77
C LEU A 86 3.18 -16.25 -3.46
N GLY A 87 3.09 -15.19 -4.25
CA GLY A 87 4.21 -14.67 -5.04
C GLY A 87 5.03 -13.60 -4.31
N ILE A 88 4.44 -12.89 -3.35
CA ILE A 88 5.10 -11.78 -2.66
C ILE A 88 6.21 -12.27 -1.70
N GLN A 89 7.44 -11.83 -1.97
CA GLN A 89 8.60 -12.07 -1.12
C GLN A 89 8.91 -10.85 -0.26
N ASP A 90 9.66 -11.04 0.83
CA ASP A 90 9.96 -9.98 1.78
C ASP A 90 10.78 -8.83 1.16
N TYR A 91 11.51 -9.10 0.07
CA TYR A 91 12.35 -8.13 -0.64
C TYR A 91 11.64 -7.39 -1.80
N HIS A 92 10.36 -7.68 -2.07
CA HIS A 92 9.60 -7.04 -3.17
C HIS A 92 9.18 -5.58 -2.91
N GLN A 93 9.72 -4.95 -1.86
CA GLN A 93 9.56 -3.51 -1.63
C GLN A 93 10.27 -2.69 -2.71
N LEU A 94 11.36 -3.22 -3.27
CA LEU A 94 12.05 -2.66 -4.42
C LEU A 94 11.80 -3.55 -5.65
N ARG A 95 11.86 -2.97 -6.84
CA ARG A 95 11.78 -3.71 -8.10
C ARG A 95 13.19 -4.07 -8.56
N PRO A 96 13.40 -5.15 -9.32
CA PRO A 96 14.73 -5.44 -9.87
C PRO A 96 15.16 -4.31 -10.80
N ILE A 97 16.42 -3.91 -10.69
CA ILE A 97 17.06 -3.05 -11.69
C ILE A 97 17.12 -3.84 -12.99
N PRO A 98 16.69 -3.27 -14.14
CA PRO A 98 16.71 -3.96 -15.41
C PRO A 98 18.11 -4.51 -15.74
N GLN A 99 18.18 -5.80 -16.06
CA GLN A 99 19.47 -6.48 -16.32
C GLN A 99 20.31 -5.78 -17.39
N ARG A 100 19.65 -5.24 -18.43
CA ARG A 100 20.30 -4.48 -19.50
C ARG A 100 21.04 -3.24 -18.98
N GLU A 101 20.50 -2.55 -17.99
CA GLU A 101 21.16 -1.37 -17.40
C GLU A 101 22.41 -1.78 -16.63
N ILE A 102 22.32 -2.87 -15.85
CA ILE A 102 23.45 -3.44 -15.12
C ILE A 102 24.57 -3.87 -16.08
N ASP A 103 24.22 -4.52 -17.18
CA ASP A 103 25.19 -5.01 -18.17
C ASP A 103 25.89 -3.89 -18.95
N LEU A 104 25.23 -2.73 -19.12
CA LEU A 104 25.78 -1.56 -19.80
C LEU A 104 26.52 -0.60 -18.86
N THR A 105 26.42 -0.79 -17.55
CA THR A 105 27.07 0.07 -16.56
C THR A 105 28.58 -0.19 -16.54
N THR A 106 29.37 0.89 -16.46
CA THR A 106 30.84 0.81 -16.40
C THR A 106 31.37 1.62 -15.22
N ILE A 107 32.47 1.15 -14.62
CA ILE A 107 33.24 1.86 -13.60
C ILE A 107 34.66 2.00 -14.15
N ASN A 108 35.17 3.24 -14.22
CA ASN A 108 36.49 3.56 -14.77
C ASN A 108 36.71 3.02 -16.20
N GLY A 109 35.66 3.00 -17.03
CA GLY A 109 35.72 2.53 -18.42
C GLY A 109 35.72 1.01 -18.61
N ALA A 110 35.63 0.23 -17.52
CA ALA A 110 35.47 -1.22 -17.56
C ALA A 110 34.05 -1.63 -17.20
N THR A 111 33.56 -2.72 -17.78
CA THR A 111 32.28 -3.33 -17.40
C THR A 111 32.36 -3.90 -15.98
N LEU A 112 31.22 -3.93 -15.29
CA LEU A 112 31.12 -4.50 -13.94
C LEU A 112 31.50 -5.99 -13.92
N THR A 113 32.26 -6.43 -12.91
CA THR A 113 32.49 -7.86 -12.62
C THR A 113 31.18 -8.52 -12.14
N PRO A 114 31.06 -9.87 -12.16
CA PRO A 114 29.87 -10.55 -11.65
C PRO A 114 29.48 -10.15 -10.22
N GLU A 115 30.46 -9.97 -9.34
CA GLU A 115 30.27 -9.55 -7.95
C GLU A 115 29.76 -8.11 -7.88
N GLN A 116 30.32 -7.22 -8.70
CA GLN A 116 29.87 -5.83 -8.78
C GLN A 116 28.46 -5.71 -9.36
N LYS A 117 28.12 -6.52 -10.37
CA LYS A 117 26.75 -6.59 -10.93
C LYS A 117 25.75 -7.03 -9.87
N LYS A 118 26.09 -8.07 -9.09
CA LYS A 118 25.25 -8.55 -7.99
C LYS A 118 25.09 -7.50 -6.90
N ALA A 119 26.16 -6.79 -6.55
CA ALA A 119 26.11 -5.71 -5.57
C ALA A 119 25.35 -4.46 -6.05
N TYR A 120 25.30 -4.25 -7.37
CA TYR A 120 24.54 -3.16 -7.97
C TYR A 120 23.03 -3.41 -7.93
N GLN A 121 22.61 -4.68 -7.97
CA GLN A 121 21.19 -5.07 -7.93
C GLN A 121 20.55 -4.78 -6.56
N ASN A 122 19.24 -4.52 -6.57
CA ASN A 122 18.46 -4.42 -5.34
C ASN A 122 18.47 -5.74 -4.56
N PRO A 123 18.57 -5.71 -3.22
CA PRO A 123 18.66 -6.92 -2.41
C PRO A 123 17.52 -7.91 -2.71
N GLY A 124 17.87 -9.19 -2.88
CA GLY A 124 16.92 -10.28 -3.15
C GLY A 124 16.64 -10.58 -4.62
N TYR A 125 17.14 -9.76 -5.55
CA TYR A 125 17.09 -10.00 -7.00
C TYR A 125 18.43 -10.45 -7.59
#